data_AF-A0A9P7BDP7-F1
#
_entry.id   AF-A0A9P7BDP7-F1
#
_cell.length_a   1.000
_cell.length_b   1.000
_cell.length_c   1.000
_cell.angle_alpha   90.00
_cell.angle_beta   90.00
_cell.angle_gamma   90.00
#
_symmetry.space_group_name_H-M   'P 1'
#
loop_
_entity.id
_entity.type
_entity.pdbx_description
1 polymer ?
#
loop_
_entity_poly.entity_id
_entity_poly.type
_entity_poly.pdbx_seq_one_letter_code
_entity_poly.pdbx_strand_id
1 'polypeptide(L)'
;MDENVGNSTDYIEKSNPFECGFDSFKQSNNPVPIPFILIALLFLPFDLEVSSMLPYIISSYIVGNFGLIFFILFLLILVIGFVYELGSNAISLVRFINTSAKSSKFDVYNYIKNINNK
;
A
#
# COMPACT_ATOMS: atom_id res chain seq x y z
N MET A 1 27.28 -43.46 -0.78
CA MET A 1 27.38 -42.13 -1.41
C MET A 1 26.24 -42.14 -2.39
N ASP A 2 25.04 -41.82 -1.90
CA ASP A 2 23.83 -42.07 -2.68
C ASP A 2 23.01 -40.79 -2.70
N GLU A 3 22.77 -40.40 -3.93
CA GLU A 3 22.34 -39.13 -4.46
C GLU A 3 20.90 -38.85 -4.01
N ASN A 4 20.70 -37.71 -3.32
CA ASN A 4 19.37 -37.15 -3.09
C ASN A 4 18.83 -36.61 -4.42
N VAL A 5 18.42 -37.51 -5.34
CA VAL A 5 17.72 -37.14 -6.56
C VAL A 5 16.27 -36.87 -6.18
N GLY A 6 15.94 -35.59 -5.97
CA GLY A 6 14.56 -35.16 -5.83
C GLY A 6 13.76 -35.59 -7.05
N ASN A 7 12.82 -36.50 -6.86
CA ASN A 7 11.96 -36.99 -7.93
C ASN A 7 11.19 -35.80 -8.56
N SER A 8 11.56 -35.43 -9.78
CA SER A 8 10.89 -34.39 -10.58
C SER A 8 9.62 -34.97 -11.19
N THR A 9 8.64 -35.30 -10.36
CA THR A 9 7.29 -35.55 -10.86
C THR A 9 6.66 -34.20 -11.18
N ASP A 10 6.78 -33.77 -12.43
CA ASP A 10 6.14 -32.56 -12.94
C ASP A 10 4.67 -32.88 -13.24
N TYR A 11 3.82 -32.72 -12.22
CA TYR A 11 2.37 -32.74 -12.39
C TYR A 11 1.88 -31.33 -12.73
N ILE A 12 0.94 -31.24 -13.67
CA ILE A 12 0.38 -29.98 -14.20
C ILE A 12 -0.21 -29.10 -13.08
N GLU A 13 -0.75 -29.72 -12.03
CA GLU A 13 -1.29 -29.04 -10.85
C GLU A 13 -0.20 -28.31 -10.03
N LYS A 14 1.09 -28.69 -10.16
CA LYS A 14 2.21 -28.11 -9.41
C LYS A 14 2.58 -26.72 -9.90
N SER A 15 2.43 -26.50 -11.20
CA SER A 15 2.75 -25.22 -11.85
C SER A 15 1.56 -24.26 -11.84
N ASN A 16 0.37 -24.73 -11.46
CA ASN A 16 -0.81 -23.90 -11.40
C ASN A 16 -0.94 -23.22 -10.02
N PRO A 17 -1.46 -21.97 -9.95
CA PRO A 17 -1.73 -21.32 -8.68
C PRO A 17 -2.72 -22.12 -7.84
N PHE A 18 -2.54 -22.13 -6.51
CA PHE A 18 -3.51 -22.74 -5.60
C PHE A 18 -4.81 -21.95 -5.61
N GLU A 19 -5.83 -22.47 -6.29
CA GLU A 19 -7.18 -21.91 -6.32
C GLU A 19 -8.16 -22.90 -5.67
N CYS A 20 -8.67 -22.55 -4.50
CA CYS A 20 -9.74 -23.31 -3.87
C CYS A 20 -11.07 -22.87 -4.50
N GLY A 21 -11.39 -23.36 -5.70
CA GLY A 21 -12.63 -23.04 -6.42
C GLY A 21 -12.45 -22.72 -7.90
N PHE A 22 -13.57 -22.52 -8.59
CA PHE A 22 -13.69 -22.35 -10.04
C PHE A 22 -12.79 -21.22 -10.58
N ASP A 23 -12.06 -21.49 -11.67
CA ASP A 23 -11.29 -20.51 -12.44
C ASP A 23 -12.21 -19.38 -12.91
N SER A 24 -12.27 -18.32 -12.13
CA SER A 24 -12.79 -17.04 -12.61
C SER A 24 -11.70 -16.50 -13.53
N PHE A 25 -11.97 -16.29 -14.83
CA PHE A 25 -11.01 -15.68 -15.76
C PHE A 25 -10.29 -14.50 -15.07
N LYS A 26 -9.07 -14.75 -14.56
CA LYS A 26 -8.41 -13.82 -13.64
C LYS A 26 -7.92 -12.65 -14.45
N GLN A 27 -8.65 -11.54 -14.37
CA GLN A 27 -8.11 -10.25 -14.76
C GLN A 27 -6.94 -9.94 -13.80
N SER A 28 -5.71 -10.06 -14.28
CA SER A 28 -4.47 -9.79 -13.53
C SER A 28 -4.37 -8.35 -12.96
N ASN A 29 -5.32 -7.49 -13.32
CA ASN A 29 -5.33 -6.06 -13.00
C ASN A 29 -6.31 -5.75 -11.88
N ASN A 30 -6.20 -6.44 -10.74
CA ASN A 30 -6.99 -6.05 -9.58
C ASN A 30 -6.54 -4.65 -9.12
N PRO A 31 -7.46 -3.68 -8.99
CA PRO A 31 -7.11 -2.34 -8.55
C PRO A 31 -6.56 -2.41 -7.13
N VAL A 32 -5.29 -2.04 -6.97
CA VAL A 32 -4.67 -1.85 -5.66
C VAL A 32 -5.34 -0.64 -5.00
N PRO A 33 -5.74 -0.72 -3.72
CA PRO A 33 -6.42 0.40 -3.10
C PRO A 33 -5.44 1.55 -2.87
N ILE A 34 -5.93 2.75 -3.21
CA ILE A 34 -5.26 4.04 -3.13
C ILE A 34 -4.45 4.29 -1.84
N PRO A 35 -4.89 3.95 -0.62
CA PRO A 35 -4.12 4.19 0.61
C PRO A 35 -2.69 3.64 0.57
N PHE A 36 -2.46 2.49 -0.06
CA PHE A 36 -1.11 1.91 -0.14
C PHE A 36 -0.15 2.79 -0.94
N ILE A 37 -0.64 3.47 -1.99
CA ILE A 37 0.20 4.41 -2.75
C ILE A 37 0.38 5.74 -2.02
N LEU A 38 -0.61 6.18 -1.24
CA LEU A 38 -0.52 7.40 -0.42
C LEU A 38 0.58 7.28 0.65
N ILE A 39 0.69 6.12 1.33
CA ILE A 39 1.78 5.89 2.29
C ILE A 39 3.15 5.99 1.58
N ALA A 40 3.30 5.39 0.40
CA ALA A 40 4.56 5.44 -0.36
C ALA A 40 4.91 6.87 -0.81
N LEU A 41 3.91 7.65 -1.23
CA LEU A 41 4.10 9.04 -1.65
C LEU A 41 4.44 9.95 -0.47
N LEU A 42 3.87 9.70 0.71
CA LEU A 42 4.16 10.45 1.94
C LEU A 42 5.51 10.07 2.56
N PHE A 43 5.95 8.83 2.37
CA PHE A 43 7.26 8.36 2.81
C PHE A 43 8.42 9.08 2.09
N LEU A 44 8.26 9.39 0.81
CA LEU A 44 9.31 10.00 -0.01
C LEU A 44 9.83 11.37 0.53
N PRO A 45 9.00 12.38 0.79
CA PRO A 45 9.47 13.65 1.33
C PRO A 45 9.95 13.54 2.77
N PHE A 46 9.38 12.65 3.58
CA PHE A 46 9.80 12.44 4.96
C PHE A 46 11.18 11.75 5.05
N ASP A 47 11.48 10.81 4.15
CA ASP A 47 12.81 10.20 4.02
C ASP A 47 13.85 11.22 3.55
N LEU A 48 13.49 12.08 2.58
CA LEU A 48 14.33 13.19 2.14
C LEU A 48 14.58 14.19 3.28
N GLU A 49 13.59 14.43 4.14
CA GLU A 49 13.76 15.29 5.31
C GLU A 49 14.79 14.72 6.29
N VAL A 50 14.68 13.46 6.69
CA VAL A 50 15.66 12.82 7.59
C VAL A 50 17.06 12.81 6.96
N SER A 51 17.15 12.56 5.65
CA SER A 51 18.42 12.64 4.91
C SER A 51 19.02 14.05 4.96
N SER A 52 18.18 15.10 4.84
CA SER A 52 18.60 16.50 4.97
C SER A 52 18.98 16.91 6.39
N MET A 53 18.48 16.20 7.42
CA MET A 53 18.87 16.44 8.81
C MET A 53 20.32 16.02 9.09
N LEU A 54 20.81 14.96 8.44
CA LEU A 54 22.17 14.43 8.66
C LEU A 54 23.28 15.48 8.43
N PRO A 55 23.37 16.18 7.27
CA PRO A 55 24.41 17.18 7.06
C PRO A 55 24.28 18.38 8.02
N TYR A 56 23.05 18.76 8.40
CA TYR A 56 22.82 19.82 9.37
C TYR A 56 23.36 19.43 10.76
N ILE A 57 23.09 18.22 11.24
CA ILE A 57 23.60 17.73 12.53
C ILE A 57 25.13 17.73 12.54
N ILE A 58 25.76 17.23 11.47
CA ILE A 58 27.22 17.13 11.35
C ILE A 58 27.88 18.52 11.30
N SER A 59 27.25 19.50 10.64
CA SER A 59 27.79 20.87 10.48
C SER A 59 27.18 21.91 11.43
N SER A 60 26.42 21.47 12.44
CA SER A 60 25.64 22.34 13.34
C SER A 60 26.48 23.45 14.00
N TYR A 61 27.75 23.17 14.31
CA TYR A 61 28.68 24.14 14.89
C TYR A 61 29.03 25.30 13.95
N ILE A 62 29.03 25.06 12.64
CA ILE A 62 29.46 26.05 11.62
C ILE A 62 28.29 26.91 11.17
N VAL A 63 27.11 26.31 10.99
CA VAL A 63 25.94 27.00 10.41
C VAL A 63 25.24 27.89 11.45
N GLY A 64 25.43 27.62 12.75
CA GLY A 64 24.89 28.43 13.85
C GLY A 64 23.36 28.56 13.82
N ASN A 65 22.85 29.65 14.38
CA ASN A 65 21.40 29.85 14.57
C ASN A 65 20.61 30.01 13.27
N PHE A 66 21.27 30.40 12.17
CA PHE A 66 20.61 30.52 10.87
C PHE A 66 20.20 29.16 10.31
N GLY A 67 21.07 28.15 10.41
CA GLY A 67 20.74 26.78 9.98
C GLY A 67 19.57 26.20 10.77
N LEU A 68 19.51 26.53 12.06
CA LEU A 68 18.44 26.10 12.95
C LEU A 68 17.06 26.64 12.52
N ILE A 69 17.00 27.91 12.09
CA ILE A 69 15.75 28.52 11.60
C ILE A 69 15.26 27.84 10.33
N PHE A 70 16.16 27.60 9.36
CA PHE A 70 15.79 26.88 8.13
C PHE A 70 15.37 25.44 8.40
N PHE A 71 16.04 24.78 9.35
CA PHE A 71 15.70 23.43 9.80
C PHE A 71 14.29 23.36 10.40
N ILE A 72 13.94 24.28 11.32
CA ILE A 72 12.59 24.33 11.89
C ILE A 72 11.53 24.66 10.83
N LEU A 73 11.82 25.59 9.92
CA LEU A 73 10.88 25.97 8.88
C LEU A 73 10.59 24.82 7.91
N PHE A 74 11.62 24.03 7.60
CA PHE A 74 11.50 22.83 6.78
C PHE A 74 10.62 21.76 7.45
N LEU A 75 10.85 21.51 8.75
CA LEU A 75 10.05 20.58 9.56
C LEU A 75 8.58 21.02 9.66
N LEU A 76 8.34 22.31 9.84
CA LEU A 76 7.00 22.86 10.00
C LEU A 76 6.13 22.65 8.74
N ILE A 77 6.73 22.74 7.55
CA ILE A 77 6.01 22.52 6.29
C ILE A 77 5.58 21.06 6.14
N LEU A 78 6.43 20.09 6.50
CA LEU A 78 6.10 18.66 6.41
C LEU A 78 5.09 18.25 7.49
N VAL A 79 5.18 18.81 8.69
CA VAL A 79 4.17 18.57 9.75
C VAL A 79 2.79 19.04 9.30
N ILE A 80 2.69 20.21 8.66
CA ILE A 80 1.40 20.70 8.12
C ILE A 80 0.87 19.76 7.03
N GLY A 81 1.73 19.34 6.10
CA GLY A 81 1.35 18.37 5.04
C GLY A 81 0.89 17.03 5.61
N PHE A 82 1.57 16.53 6.64
CA PHE A 82 1.23 15.28 7.32
C PHE A 82 -0.11 15.37 8.08
N VAL A 83 -0.33 16.48 8.80
CA VAL A 83 -1.60 16.72 9.52
C VAL A 83 -2.78 16.83 8.57
N TYR A 84 -2.59 17.44 7.40
CA TYR A 84 -3.64 17.51 6.36
C TYR A 84 -4.05 16.12 5.86
N GLU A 85 -3.07 15.25 5.60
CA GLU A 85 -3.34 13.89 5.09
C GLU A 85 -3.97 12.98 6.17
N LEU A 86 -3.53 13.11 7.42
CA LEU A 86 -4.11 12.39 8.56
C LEU A 86 -5.59 12.76 8.80
N GLY A 87 -5.93 14.05 8.65
CA GLY A 87 -7.32 14.51 8.81
C GLY A 87 -8.28 13.94 7.76
N SER A 88 -7.77 13.54 6.60
CA SER A 88 -8.60 13.10 5.47
C SER A 88 -9.13 11.66 5.61
N ASN A 89 -8.80 10.91 6.67
CA ASN A 89 -9.18 9.49 6.85
C ASN A 89 -8.83 8.58 5.65
N ALA A 90 -8.03 9.07 4.69
CA ALA A 90 -7.70 8.37 3.44
C ALA A 90 -6.83 7.12 3.69
N ILE A 91 -6.09 7.12 4.80
CA ILE A 91 -5.25 6.02 5.28
C ILE A 91 -6.07 4.92 5.98
N SER A 92 -7.32 5.19 6.36
CA SER A 92 -8.15 4.22 7.08
C SER A 92 -8.59 3.07 6.16
N LEU A 93 -7.89 1.94 6.27
CA LEU A 93 -8.18 0.69 5.54
C LEU A 93 -9.65 0.23 5.71
N VAL A 94 -10.28 0.59 6.83
CA VAL A 94 -11.68 0.28 7.17
C VAL A 94 -12.67 0.73 6.09
N ARG A 95 -12.38 1.82 5.36
CA ARG A 95 -13.28 2.33 4.32
C ARG A 95 -13.28 1.47 3.05
N PHE A 96 -12.14 0.83 2.73
CA PHE A 96 -12.05 -0.09 1.60
C PHE A 96 -12.73 -1.43 1.88
N ILE A 97 -12.62 -1.95 3.11
CA ILE A 97 -13.30 -3.21 3.48
C ILE A 97 -14.83 -3.06 3.35
N ASN A 98 -15.39 -1.92 3.77
CA ASN A 98 -16.82 -1.65 3.64
C ASN A 98 -17.28 -1.48 2.18
N THR A 99 -16.47 -0.86 1.33
CA THR A 99 -16.77 -0.72 -0.11
C THR A 99 -16.68 -2.07 -0.84
N SER A 100 -15.66 -2.88 -0.59
CA SER A 100 -15.52 -4.21 -1.22
C SER A 100 -16.63 -5.17 -0.79
N ALA A 101 -17.02 -5.16 0.49
CA ALA A 101 -18.14 -5.96 0.99
C ALA A 101 -19.50 -5.53 0.41
N LYS A 102 -19.67 -4.24 0.08
CA LYS A 102 -20.89 -3.73 -0.58
C LYS A 102 -20.96 -4.13 -2.05
N SER A 103 -19.81 -4.18 -2.74
CA SER A 103 -19.73 -4.60 -4.14
C SER A 103 -20.15 -6.07 -4.31
N SER A 104 -19.53 -7.00 -3.56
CA SER A 104 -19.87 -8.42 -3.73
C SER A 104 -21.32 -8.74 -3.35
N LYS A 105 -21.85 -8.06 -2.33
CA LYS A 105 -23.25 -8.20 -1.91
C LYS A 105 -24.23 -7.68 -2.97
N PHE A 106 -23.85 -6.65 -3.73
CA PHE A 106 -24.65 -6.10 -4.83
C PHE A 106 -24.69 -7.04 -6.04
N ASP A 107 -23.56 -7.65 -6.38
CA ASP A 107 -23.47 -8.62 -7.48
C ASP A 107 -24.33 -9.87 -7.20
N VAL A 108 -24.23 -10.43 -5.99
CA VAL A 108 -25.06 -11.57 -5.55
C VAL A 108 -26.55 -11.19 -5.50
N TYR A 109 -26.90 -9.99 -5.03
CA TYR A 109 -28.29 -9.54 -5.01
C TYR A 109 -28.89 -9.42 -6.41
N ASN A 110 -28.17 -8.81 -7.35
CA ASN A 110 -28.63 -8.69 -8.74
C ASN A 110 -28.73 -10.05 -9.43
N TYR A 111 -27.80 -10.96 -9.15
CA TYR A 111 -27.87 -12.33 -9.65
C TYR A 111 -29.13 -13.07 -9.15
N ILE A 112 -29.38 -13.06 -7.84
CA ILE A 112 -30.57 -13.72 -7.24
C ILE A 112 -31.86 -13.06 -7.72
N LYS A 113 -31.88 -11.73 -7.83
CA LYS A 113 -33.05 -11.00 -8.32
C LYS A 113 -33.36 -11.36 -9.78
N ASN A 114 -32.35 -11.52 -10.63
CA ASN A 114 -32.55 -11.89 -12.03
C ASN A 114 -33.03 -13.34 -12.19
N ILE A 115 -32.62 -14.26 -11.31
CA ILE A 115 -33.15 -15.63 -11.27
C ILE A 115 -34.62 -15.66 -10.87
N ASN A 116 -35.01 -14.92 -9.83
CA ASN A 116 -36.38 -14.95 -9.31
C ASN A 116 -37.40 -14.17 -10.17
N ASN A 117 -36.93 -13.37 -11.13
CA ASN A 117 -37.77 -12.59 -12.05
C ASN A 117 -37.95 -13.27 -13.42
N LYS A 118 -37.51 -14.53 -13.55
CA LYS A 118 -37.63 -15.36 -14.76
C LYS A 118 -38.53 -16.56 -14.47
#